data_AF-A0A4P5P4Y1-F1
#
_entry.id   AF-A0A4P5P4Y1-F1
#
_cell.length_a   1.000
_cell.length_b   1.000
_cell.length_c   1.000
_cell.angle_alpha   90.00
_cell.angle_beta   90.00
_cell.angle_gamma   90.00
#
_symmetry.space_group_name_H-M   'P 1'
#
loop_
_entity.id
_entity.type
_entity.pdbx_description
1 polymer ?
#
loop_
_entity_poly.entity_id
_entity_poly.type
_entity_poly.pdbx_seq_one_letter_code
_entity_poly.pdbx_strand_id
1 'polypeptide(L)' 'MCIVQVGTITEKDRISLISYYGYQLKPTVLNYVVTQNIIWEELGDTLLSTTLPNYAVHKSRLWKRL' A
#
# COMPACT_ATOMS: atom_id res chain seq x y z
N MET A 1 -20.63 -14.08 12.64
CA MET A 1 -20.10 -12.71 12.83
C MET A 1 -18.71 -12.87 13.42
N CYS A 2 -17.66 -12.77 12.61
CA CYS A 2 -16.30 -12.98 13.11
C CYS A 2 -15.80 -11.67 13.73
N ILE A 3 -15.56 -11.74 15.02
CA ILE A 3 -14.94 -10.68 15.83
C ILE A 3 -13.46 -10.65 15.43
N VAL A 4 -13.05 -9.62 14.69
CA VAL A 4 -11.63 -9.39 14.41
C VAL A 4 -11.02 -8.89 15.72
N GLN A 5 -10.19 -9.73 16.35
CA GLN A 5 -9.46 -9.39 17.57
C GLN A 5 -8.59 -8.16 17.32
N VAL A 6 -8.86 -7.10 18.09
CA VAL A 6 -7.97 -5.94 18.25
C VAL A 6 -6.75 -6.40 19.05
N GLY A 7 -5.75 -6.94 18.36
CA GLY A 7 -4.53 -7.45 18.97
C GLY A 7 -3.46 -7.62 17.90
N THR A 8 -2.73 -6.52 17.63
CA THR A 8 -1.75 -6.35 16.53
C THR A 8 -2.38 -6.45 15.14
N ILE A 9 -2.43 -5.34 14.40
CA ILE A 9 -2.64 -5.40 12.94
C ILE A 9 -1.51 -6.28 12.43
N THR A 10 -1.85 -7.48 11.94
CA THR A 10 -0.83 -8.36 11.38
C THR A 10 -0.27 -7.69 10.13
N GLU A 11 1.01 -7.91 9.81
CA GLU A 11 1.64 -7.35 8.61
C GLU A 11 0.79 -7.60 7.34
N LYS A 12 0.12 -8.75 7.30
CA LYS A 12 -0.87 -9.15 6.29
C LYS A 12 -2.10 -8.25 6.24
N ASP A 13 -2.64 -7.80 7.37
CA ASP A 13 -3.77 -6.86 7.42
C ASP A 13 -3.37 -5.49 6.88
N ARG A 14 -2.17 -5.01 7.24
CA ARG A 14 -1.66 -3.73 6.73
C ARG A 14 -1.45 -3.78 5.21
N ILE A 15 -0.82 -4.85 4.72
CA ILE A 15 -0.62 -5.09 3.26
C ILE A 15 -1.97 -5.19 2.53
N SER A 16 -2.97 -5.83 3.15
CA SER A 16 -4.32 -5.94 2.57
C SER A 16 -5.00 -4.58 2.44
N LEU A 17 -4.88 -3.71 3.44
CA LEU A 17 -5.40 -2.34 3.38
C LEU A 17 -4.68 -1.51 2.29
N ILE A 18 -3.36 -1.64 2.19
CA ILE A 18 -2.56 -0.97 1.15
C ILE A 18 -3.00 -1.39 -0.25
N SER A 19 -3.19 -2.69 -0.48
CA SER A 19 -3.70 -3.23 -1.75
C SER A 19 -5.09 -2.68 -2.09
N TYR A 20 -5.98 -2.66 -1.10
CA TYR A 20 -7.35 -2.18 -1.26
C TYR A 20 -7.42 -0.69 -1.61
N TYR A 21 -6.77 0.17 -0.82
CA TYR A 21 -6.80 1.62 -1.03
C TYR A 21 -5.91 2.10 -2.17
N GLY A 22 -4.85 1.35 -2.48
CA GLY A 22 -3.87 1.66 -3.51
C GLY A 22 -4.32 1.29 -4.91
N TYR A 23 -4.87 0.08 -5.10
CA TYR A 23 -5.23 -0.44 -6.42
C TYR A 23 -6.73 -0.70 -6.58
N GLN A 24 -7.38 -1.39 -5.64
CA GLN A 24 -8.76 -1.86 -5.81
C GLN A 24 -9.76 -0.72 -6.08
N LEU A 25 -9.58 0.43 -5.45
CA LEU A 25 -10.43 1.61 -5.66
C LEU A 25 -10.22 2.30 -7.02
N LYS A 26 -9.03 2.17 -7.62
CA LYS A 26 -8.67 2.77 -8.91
C LYS A 26 -7.70 1.85 -9.65
N PRO A 27 -8.18 0.77 -10.27
CA PRO A 27 -7.33 -0.23 -10.90
C PRO A 27 -6.72 0.35 -12.18
N THR A 28 -5.52 0.89 -12.06
CA THR A 28 -4.72 1.40 -13.18
C THR A 28 -3.32 0.83 -13.06
N VAL A 29 -2.62 0.71 -14.20
CA VAL A 29 -1.24 0.18 -14.22
C VAL A 29 -0.33 1.00 -13.30
N LEU A 30 -0.47 2.33 -13.31
CA LEU A 30 0.32 3.20 -12.43
C LEU A 30 0.08 2.91 -10.94
N ASN A 31 -1.19 2.79 -10.54
CA ASN A 31 -1.54 2.50 -9.15
C ASN A 31 -1.08 1.10 -8.72
N TYR A 32 -1.06 0.13 -9.65
CA TYR A 32 -0.53 -1.21 -9.37
C TYR A 32 0.96 -1.13 -8.99
N VAL A 33 1.79 -0.49 -9.82
CA VAL A 33 3.23 -0.42 -9.55
C VAL A 33 3.51 0.40 -8.28
N VAL A 34 2.76 1.48 -8.03
CA VAL A 34 2.87 2.24 -6.78
C VAL A 34 2.54 1.36 -5.58
N THR A 35 1.42 0.64 -5.63
CA THR A 35 0.95 -0.22 -4.54
C THR A 35 1.95 -1.35 -4.28
N GLN A 36 2.48 -1.96 -5.34
CA GLN A 36 3.48 -3.01 -5.24
C GLN A 36 4.77 -2.53 -4.58
N ASN A 37 5.27 -1.35 -4.96
CA ASN A 37 6.45 -0.76 -4.32
C ASN A 37 6.21 -0.47 -2.84
N ILE A 38 5.01 0.01 -2.46
CA ILE A 38 4.68 0.25 -1.05
C ILE A 38 4.62 -1.07 -0.26
N ILE A 39 4.10 -2.15 -0.86
CA ILE A 39 4.10 -3.48 -0.23
C ILE A 39 5.54 -3.97 -0.03
N TRP A 40 6.42 -3.81 -1.01
CA TRP A 40 7.84 -4.16 -0.85
C TRP A 40 8.53 -3.35 0.25
N GLU A 41 8.23 -2.05 0.36
CA GLU A 41 8.73 -1.24 1.46
C GLU A 41 8.26 -1.72 2.84
N GLU A 42 6.98 -2.11 2.98
CA GLU A 42 6.44 -2.64 4.23
C GLU A 42 7.01 -4.02 4.59
N LEU A 43 7.41 -4.82 3.59
CA LEU A 43 8.11 -6.09 3.77
C LEU A 43 9.60 -5.94 4.13
N GLY A 44 10.11 -4.70 4.22
CA GLY A 44 11.49 -4.39 4.60
C GLY A 44 12.44 -4.16 3.43
N ASP A 45 11.94 -4.10 2.19
CA ASP A 45 12.74 -3.66 1.05
C ASP A 45 12.85 -2.13 1.05
N THR A 46 13.88 -1.58 0.40
CA THR A 46 14.06 -0.11 0.34
C THR A 46 14.01 0.36 -1.10
N LEU A 47 13.08 1.26 -1.40
CA LEU A 47 12.99 1.83 -2.73
C LEU A 47 14.20 2.76 -3.00
N LEU A 48 15.19 2.26 -3.72
CA LEU A 48 16.41 3.00 -4.06
C LEU A 48 16.18 4.06 -5.13
N SER A 49 15.39 3.73 -6.16
CA SER A 49 14.94 4.69 -7.18
C SER A 49 13.69 4.17 -7.88
N THR A 50 12.91 5.07 -8.46
CA THR A 50 11.76 4.70 -9.28
C THR A 50 11.64 5.65 -10.47
N THR A 51 11.32 5.10 -11.64
CA THR A 51 10.94 5.86 -12.84
C THR A 51 9.46 6.25 -12.84
N LEU A 52 8.72 5.95 -11.77
CA LEU A 52 7.31 6.32 -11.64
C LEU A 52 7.18 7.84 -11.45
N PRO A 53 6.50 8.54 -12.36
CA PRO A 53 6.18 9.95 -12.14
C PRO A 53 5.27 10.07 -10.92
N ASN A 54 5.59 11.00 -10.03
CA ASN A 54 4.77 11.37 -8.86
C ASN A 54 4.61 10.30 -7.76
N TYR A 55 5.52 9.32 -7.65
CA TYR A 55 5.47 8.27 -6.62
C TYR A 55 5.23 8.83 -5.20
N ALA A 56 5.94 9.90 -4.82
CA ALA A 56 5.79 10.55 -3.51
C ALA A 56 4.38 11.11 -3.25
N VAL A 57 3.71 11.64 -4.29
CA VAL A 57 2.35 12.18 -4.19
C VAL A 57 1.34 11.04 -4.00
N HIS A 58 1.54 9.92 -4.69
CA HIS A 58 0.67 8.75 -4.53
C HIS A 58 0.86 8.10 -3.16
N LYS A 59 2.11 7.98 -2.69
CA LYS A 59 2.43 7.54 -1.33
C LYS A 59 1.74 8.41 -0.30
N SER A 60 1.92 9.74 -0.35
CA SER A 60 1.24 10.68 0.57
C SER A 60 -0.29 10.55 0.54
N ARG A 61 -0.88 10.30 -0.63
CA ARG A 61 -2.33 10.08 -0.76
C ARG A 61 -2.79 8.79 -0.10
N LEU A 62 -2.00 7.73 -0.17
CA LEU A 62 -2.30 6.47 0.52
C LEU A 62 -2.22 6.64 2.04
N TRP A 63 -1.17 7.31 2.53
CA TRP A 63 -1.01 7.63 3.95
C TRP A 63 -2.12 8.50 4.52
N LYS A 64 -2.76 9.35 3.71
CA LYS A 64 -3.94 10.13 4.13
C LYS A 64 -5.23 9.31 4.25
N ARG A 65 -5.25 8.06 3.76
CA ARG A 65 -6.43 7.19 3.71
C ARG A 65 -6.38 6.02 4.69
N LEU A 66 -5.17 5.65 5.12
CA LEU A 66 -4.89 4.78 6.26
C LEU A 66 -5.05 5.58 7.55
#